data_AF-A0A8X6NW16-F1
#
_entry.id   AF-A0A8X6NW16-F1
#
_cell.length_a   1.000
_cell.length_b   1.000
_cell.length_c   1.000
_cell.angle_alpha   90.00
_cell.angle_beta   90.00
_cell.angle_gamma   90.00
#
_symmetry.space_group_name_H-M   'P 1'
#
loop_
_entity.id
_entity.type
_entity.pdbx_description
1 polymer ?
#
loop_
_entity_poly.entity_id
_entity_poly.type
_entity_poly.pdbx_seq_one_letter_code
_entity_poly.pdbx_strand_id
1 'polypeptide(L)'
;MADGIMAVAGPTSSIHVINAENQDLRTMLLEISSRLSCLETRERSTSRGPEGRFRRRSSSRESGAHTHCWYHRRFKERASKCRKPCSFQTEN
;
A
#
# COMPACT_ATOMS: atom_id res chain seq x y z
N MET A 1 67.84 -23.16 19.10
CA MET A 1 67.44 -22.08 18.15
C MET A 1 65.94 -22.24 18.00
N ALA A 2 65.16 -21.55 18.83
CA ALA A 2 64.32 -20.39 18.48
C ALA A 2 63.28 -20.78 17.40
N ASP A 3 61.97 -20.79 17.66
CA ASP A 3 61.19 -19.61 18.03
C ASP A 3 59.98 -19.93 18.94
N GLY A 4 59.85 -19.15 20.01
CA GLY A 4 58.64 -19.09 20.82
C GLY A 4 57.64 -18.15 20.16
N ILE A 5 56.48 -18.66 19.78
CA ILE A 5 55.35 -17.84 19.29
C ILE A 5 54.85 -17.02 20.48
N MET A 6 55.18 -15.73 20.52
CA MET A 6 54.57 -14.80 21.48
C MET A 6 53.08 -14.71 21.19
N ALA A 7 52.25 -15.15 22.14
CA ALA A 7 50.82 -14.89 22.11
C ALA A 7 50.63 -13.37 22.09
N VAL A 8 50.03 -12.86 21.02
CA VAL A 8 49.58 -11.47 20.93
C VAL A 8 48.51 -11.28 22.01
N ALA A 9 48.92 -10.74 23.15
CA ALA A 9 48.03 -10.17 24.15
C ALA A 9 47.54 -8.80 23.65
N GLY A 10 46.91 -8.79 22.47
CA GLY A 10 46.13 -7.64 22.03
C GLY A 10 44.88 -7.48 22.90
N PRO A 11 44.28 -6.29 22.99
CA PRO A 11 43.08 -6.07 23.79
C PRO A 11 41.94 -6.95 23.23
N THR A 12 41.70 -8.07 23.90
CA THR A 12 40.64 -9.04 23.60
C THR A 12 39.26 -8.36 23.61
N SER A 13 39.11 -7.30 24.41
CA SER A 13 37.95 -6.42 24.43
C SER A 13 37.70 -5.75 23.07
N SER A 14 38.73 -5.21 22.42
CA SER A 14 38.60 -4.57 21.10
C SER A 14 38.18 -5.57 20.03
N ILE A 15 38.72 -6.79 20.08
CA ILE A 15 38.33 -7.88 19.18
C ILE A 15 36.87 -8.27 19.41
N HIS A 16 36.43 -8.33 20.68
CA HIS A 16 35.06 -8.66 21.01
C HIS A 16 34.06 -7.59 20.53
N VAL A 17 34.39 -6.30 20.71
CA VAL A 17 33.58 -5.18 20.23
C VAL A 17 33.46 -5.22 18.70
N ILE A 18 34.57 -5.40 17.99
CA ILE A 18 34.56 -5.53 16.52
C ILE A 18 33.69 -6.72 16.10
N ASN A 19 33.76 -7.86 16.80
CA ASN A 19 32.95 -9.02 16.48
C ASN A 19 31.45 -8.77 16.72
N ALA A 20 31.10 -8.06 17.80
CA ALA A 20 29.72 -7.66 18.08
C ALA A 20 29.18 -6.73 16.98
N GLU A 21 29.93 -5.69 16.61
CA GLU A 21 29.58 -4.78 15.52
C GLU A 21 29.43 -5.53 14.17
N ASN A 22 30.29 -6.51 13.90
CA ASN A 22 30.19 -7.35 12.71
C ASN A 22 28.92 -8.23 12.73
N GLN A 23 28.50 -8.72 13.89
CA GLN A 23 27.25 -9.48 14.03
C GLN A 23 26.05 -8.57 13.77
N ASP A 24 26.04 -7.36 14.34
CA ASP A 24 24.98 -6.38 14.14
C ASP A 24 24.88 -5.92 12.67
N LEU A 25 26.01 -5.73 12.00
CA LEU A 25 26.03 -5.42 10.57
C LEU A 25 25.46 -6.56 9.73
N ARG A 26 25.78 -7.82 10.07
CA ARG A 26 25.24 -9.00 9.38
C ARG A 26 23.74 -9.15 9.58
N THR A 27 23.21 -8.89 10.77
CA THR A 27 21.77 -8.95 11.04
C THR A 27 21.02 -7.87 10.27
N MET A 28 21.54 -6.63 10.24
CA MET A 28 20.97 -5.55 9.44
C MET A 28 20.96 -5.87 7.94
N LEU A 29 22.03 -6.46 7.40
CA LEU A 29 22.08 -6.88 6.00
C LEU A 29 21.03 -7.96 5.67
N LEU A 30 20.84 -8.95 6.56
CA LEU A 30 19.80 -9.97 6.39
C LEU A 30 18.40 -9.36 6.43
N GLU A 31 18.15 -8.42 7.35
CA GLU A 31 16.86 -7.75 7.43
C GLU A 31 16.57 -6.90 6.18
N ILE A 32 17.55 -6.13 5.72
CA ILE A 32 17.41 -5.29 4.51
C ILE A 32 17.16 -6.18 3.28
N SER A 33 17.92 -7.27 3.11
CA SER A 33 17.73 -8.19 1.99
C SER A 33 16.37 -8.88 2.01
N SER A 34 15.88 -9.26 3.20
CA SER A 34 14.52 -9.79 3.37
C SER A 34 13.45 -8.76 2.98
N ARG A 35 13.57 -7.51 3.45
CA ARG A 35 12.64 -6.43 3.10
C ARG A 35 12.65 -6.12 1.60
N LEU A 36 13.83 -6.12 0.97
CA LEU A 36 13.95 -5.93 -0.48
C LEU A 36 13.30 -7.08 -1.26
N SER A 37 13.51 -8.33 -0.84
CA SER A 37 12.85 -9.50 -1.45
C SER A 37 11.32 -9.40 -1.36
N CYS A 38 10.77 -8.98 -0.21
CA CYS A 38 9.33 -8.74 -0.06
C CYS A 38 8.82 -7.58 -0.95
N LEU A 39 9.63 -6.57 -1.21
CA LEU A 39 9.27 -5.45 -2.08
C LEU A 39 9.37 -5.81 -3.57
N GLU A 40 10.37 -6.60 -3.96
CA GLU A 40 10.51 -7.14 -5.32
C GLU A 40 9.37 -8.10 -5.66
N THR A 41 9.03 -9.00 -4.74
CA THR A 41 7.89 -9.93 -4.88
C THR A 41 6.53 -9.27 -4.75
N ARG A 42 6.47 -8.04 -4.20
CA ARG A 42 5.30 -7.16 -4.31
C ARG A 42 5.25 -6.56 -5.72
N GLU A 43 5.24 -7.42 -6.72
CA GLU A 43 4.68 -7.11 -8.02
C GLU A 43 3.32 -6.49 -7.76
N ARG A 44 3.11 -5.26 -8.27
CA ARG A 44 1.81 -4.57 -8.21
C ARG A 44 0.78 -5.61 -8.60
N SER A 45 -0.12 -5.99 -7.71
CA SER A 45 -1.17 -6.95 -8.03
C SER A 45 -1.98 -6.39 -9.20
N THR A 46 -1.62 -6.80 -10.41
CA THR A 46 -2.30 -6.42 -11.65
C THR A 46 -3.54 -7.30 -11.85
N SER A 47 -3.85 -8.16 -10.88
CA SER A 47 -5.11 -8.90 -10.73
C SER A 47 -6.29 -7.96 -10.40
N ARG A 48 -6.38 -6.84 -11.11
CA ARG A 48 -7.67 -6.27 -11.51
C ARG A 48 -8.07 -6.94 -12.83
N GLY A 49 -8.23 -8.27 -12.79
CA GLY A 49 -9.04 -8.92 -13.82
C GLY A 49 -10.45 -8.31 -13.81
N PRO A 50 -11.19 -8.30 -14.93
CA PRO A 50 -12.55 -7.76 -14.96
C PRO A 50 -13.57 -8.53 -14.11
N GLU A 51 -13.15 -9.59 -13.42
CA GLU A 51 -13.98 -10.48 -12.61
C GLU A 51 -14.29 -9.89 -11.23
N GLY A 52 -15.14 -8.87 -11.21
CA GLY A 52 -15.37 -8.15 -9.97
C GLY A 52 -16.66 -7.36 -9.92
N ARG A 53 -17.78 -8.03 -10.17
CA ARG A 53 -19.15 -7.54 -9.97
C ARG A 53 -19.58 -6.43 -10.94
N PHE A 54 -20.26 -6.85 -11.99
CA PHE A 54 -21.58 -6.28 -12.24
C PHE A 54 -22.41 -6.48 -10.96
N ARG A 55 -22.27 -5.60 -9.95
CA ARG A 55 -23.26 -5.50 -8.88
C ARG A 55 -24.55 -5.16 -9.61
N ARG A 56 -25.39 -6.16 -9.87
CA ARG A 56 -26.79 -5.89 -10.21
C ARG A 56 -27.30 -5.04 -9.07
N ARG A 57 -27.51 -3.75 -9.36
CA ARG A 57 -28.12 -2.85 -8.39
C ARG A 57 -29.49 -3.46 -8.10
N SER A 58 -29.86 -3.55 -6.83
CA SER A 58 -31.18 -4.06 -6.42
C SER A 58 -32.25 -3.39 -7.27
N SER A 59 -33.26 -4.13 -7.74
CA SER A 59 -34.31 -3.60 -8.64
C SER A 59 -35.03 -2.37 -8.08
N SER A 60 -35.05 -2.18 -6.75
CA SER A 60 -35.48 -0.92 -6.10
C SER A 60 -34.70 0.34 -6.55
N ARG A 61 -33.50 0.18 -7.12
CA ARG A 61 -32.67 1.24 -7.71
C ARG A 61 -32.71 1.25 -9.24
N GLU A 62 -33.43 0.31 -9.86
CA GLU A 62 -33.77 0.36 -11.28
C GLU A 62 -34.62 1.61 -11.46
N SER A 63 -34.12 2.54 -12.26
CA SER A 63 -34.64 3.89 -12.44
C SER A 63 -35.97 3.89 -13.19
N GLY A 64 -37.03 3.40 -12.55
CA GLY A 64 -38.42 3.64 -12.90
C GLY A 64 -38.96 4.74 -11.99
N ALA A 65 -39.32 5.89 -12.58
CA ALA A 65 -40.01 7.01 -11.94
C ALA A 65 -39.23 7.84 -10.89
N HIS A 66 -37.94 8.12 -11.11
CA HIS A 66 -37.29 9.19 -10.34
C HIS A 66 -37.62 10.55 -10.95
N THR A 67 -38.36 11.39 -10.21
CA THR A 67 -38.72 12.77 -10.56
C THR A 67 -37.49 13.66 -10.82
N HIS A 68 -36.32 13.29 -10.30
CA HIS A 68 -35.09 14.05 -10.41
C HIS A 68 -33.96 13.22 -11.05
N CYS A 69 -33.16 13.87 -11.89
CA CYS A 69 -32.02 13.22 -12.54
C CYS A 69 -30.92 12.84 -11.53
N TRP A 70 -30.01 11.95 -11.94
CA TRP A 70 -28.92 11.47 -11.08
C TRP A 70 -28.11 12.60 -10.44
N TYR A 71 -27.86 13.69 -11.19
CA TYR A 71 -27.12 14.84 -10.70
C TYR A 71 -27.88 15.57 -9.57
N HIS A 72 -29.17 15.86 -9.73
CA HIS A 72 -29.97 16.46 -8.65
C HIS A 72 -30.22 15.50 -7.48
N ARG A 73 -30.28 14.18 -7.72
CA ARG A 73 -30.32 13.20 -6.62
C ARG A 73 -29.04 13.21 -5.78
N ARG A 74 -27.89 13.45 -6.40
CA ARG A 74 -26.57 13.39 -5.73
C ARG A 74 -26.11 14.72 -5.15
N PHE A 75 -26.42 15.82 -5.83
CA PHE A 75 -25.88 17.16 -5.55
C PHE A 75 -26.97 18.19 -5.22
N LYS A 76 -28.26 17.85 -5.38
CA LYS A 76 -29.40 18.75 -5.15
C LYS A 76 -29.22 20.06 -5.93
N GLU A 77 -29.49 21.20 -5.32
CA GLU A 77 -29.35 22.56 -5.89
C GLU A 77 -27.93 22.88 -6.40
N ARG A 78 -26.91 22.16 -5.91
CA ARG A 78 -25.51 22.36 -6.34
C ARG A 78 -25.19 21.65 -7.66
N ALA A 79 -26.16 21.01 -8.30
CA ALA A 79 -25.95 20.30 -9.55
C ALA A 79 -25.79 21.28 -10.72
N SER A 80 -24.55 21.45 -11.21
CA SER A 80 -24.28 22.29 -12.40
C SER A 80 -24.72 21.65 -13.73
N LYS A 81 -25.14 20.38 -13.72
CA LYS A 81 -25.54 19.63 -14.92
C LYS A 81 -26.86 18.92 -14.67
N CYS A 82 -27.89 19.29 -15.42
CA CYS A 82 -29.20 18.64 -15.40
C CYS A 82 -29.42 17.83 -16.70
N ARG A 83 -30.00 16.64 -16.59
CA ARG A 83 -30.47 15.84 -17.75
C ARG A 83 -31.97 15.67 -17.68
N LYS A 84 -32.69 16.01 -18.76
CA LYS A 84 -34.15 15.81 -18.88
C LYS A 84 -34.47 14.32 -19.10
N PRO A 85 -35.63 13.83 -18.64
CA PRO A 85 -36.67 14.53 -17.86
C PRO A 85 -36.27 14.66 -16.38
N CYS A 86 -36.30 15.89 -15.84
CA CYS A 86 -35.99 16.19 -14.44
C CYS A 86 -36.90 17.32 -13.97
N SER A 87 -37.71 17.05 -12.95
CA SER A 87 -38.70 17.98 -12.38
C SER A 87 -38.14 18.79 -11.21
N PHE A 88 -36.80 18.93 -11.12
CA PHE A 88 -36.15 19.73 -10.09
C PHE A 88 -36.29 21.21 -10.45
N GLN A 89 -37.00 21.98 -9.63
CA GLN A 89 -37.11 23.43 -9.75
C GLN A 89 -36.18 24.04 -8.70
N THR A 90 -35.23 24.85 -9.14
CA THR A 90 -34.44 25.68 -8.23
C THR A 90 -35.34 26.84 -7.82
N GLU A 91 -35.71 26.90 -6.55
CA GLU A 91 -36.44 28.05 -6.01
C GLU A 91 -35.55 29.29 -6.13
N ASN A 92 -36.08 30.35 -6.73
CA ASN A 92 -35.35 31.58 -7.06
C ASN A 92 -35.54 32.64 -5.98
#